data_AF-A0A433BCH4-F1
#
_entry.id   AF-A0A433BCH4-F1
#
_cell.length_a   1.000
_cell.length_b   1.000
_cell.length_c   1.000
_cell.angle_alpha   90.00
_cell.angle_beta   90.00
_cell.angle_gamma   90.00
#
_symmetry.space_group_name_H-M   'P 1'
#
loop_
_entity.id
_entity.type
_entity.pdbx_description
1 polymer ?
#
loop_
_entity_poly.entity_id
_entity_poly.type
_entity_poly.pdbx_seq_one_letter_code
_entity_poly.pdbx_strand_id
1 'polypeptide(L)'
;TVGVSLETLCYHTESVARGLRRVQGTAWIIGDLPFGSYQSSREQALESAVALLQAGAHMVKLEGGGWTTETVRFMVERGIPVCAHLGLTPQTVHALGGYRVQGRGDGAALLKEQALALEAAGASMLVLEMVPAALAGELTRQLSRCATIGIGAGPETAGQVLVLHDMLGIHLGKTPKFVRNFMDGAGSVQAALQAYVRAVKDGTFPDPALHAW
;
A
#
# COMPACT_ATOMS: atom_id res chain seq x y z
N THR A 1 6.63 -3.88 -11.32
CA THR A 1 5.22 -3.84 -11.79
C THR A 1 5.01 -2.94 -13.02
N VAL A 2 6.07 -2.52 -13.73
CA VAL A 2 6.02 -1.51 -14.81
C VAL A 2 5.14 -1.89 -16.01
N GLY A 3 4.99 -3.18 -16.32
CA GLY A 3 4.23 -3.65 -17.49
C GLY A 3 2.71 -3.69 -17.33
N VAL A 4 2.15 -3.26 -16.19
CA VAL A 4 0.71 -3.31 -15.93
C VAL A 4 0.04 -2.02 -16.42
N SER A 5 -1.02 -2.12 -17.21
CA SER A 5 -1.76 -0.97 -17.76
C SER A 5 -2.92 -0.52 -16.85
N LEU A 6 -3.42 0.70 -17.08
CA LEU A 6 -4.63 1.22 -16.41
C LEU A 6 -5.86 0.36 -16.69
N GLU A 7 -6.01 -0.13 -17.93
CA GLU A 7 -7.10 -1.03 -18.32
C GLU A 7 -7.07 -2.32 -17.50
N THR A 8 -5.89 -2.92 -17.30
CA THR A 8 -5.73 -4.11 -16.45
C THR A 8 -6.15 -3.83 -15.01
N LEU A 9 -5.78 -2.67 -14.44
CA LEU A 9 -6.21 -2.30 -13.09
C LEU A 9 -7.73 -2.08 -13.01
N CYS A 10 -8.34 -1.46 -14.02
CA CYS A 10 -9.79 -1.28 -14.08
C CYS A 10 -10.51 -2.65 -14.13
N TYR A 11 -10.08 -3.56 -14.99
CA TYR A 11 -10.64 -4.91 -15.11
C TYR A 11 -10.61 -5.69 -13.78
N HIS A 12 -9.48 -5.65 -13.07
CA HIS A 12 -9.36 -6.30 -11.77
C HIS A 12 -10.20 -5.61 -10.69
N THR A 13 -10.25 -4.28 -10.70
CA THR A 13 -11.10 -3.50 -9.79
C THR A 13 -12.58 -3.86 -9.96
N GLU A 14 -13.08 -3.92 -11.20
CA GLU A 14 -14.45 -4.34 -11.50
C GLU A 14 -14.74 -5.78 -11.03
N SER A 15 -13.76 -6.66 -11.18
CA SER A 15 -13.87 -8.05 -10.75
C SER A 15 -14.01 -8.17 -9.22
N VAL A 16 -13.20 -7.42 -8.47
CA VAL A 16 -13.30 -7.33 -7.00
C VAL A 16 -14.62 -6.68 -6.58
N ALA A 17 -14.99 -5.56 -7.19
CA ALA A 17 -16.21 -4.83 -6.87
C ALA A 17 -17.47 -5.68 -7.10
N ARG A 18 -17.52 -6.46 -8.20
CA ARG A 18 -18.59 -7.42 -8.45
C ARG A 18 -18.66 -8.51 -7.39
N GLY A 19 -17.52 -9.06 -6.99
CA GLY A 19 -17.43 -10.05 -5.91
C GLY A 19 -17.99 -9.51 -4.61
N LEU A 20 -17.57 -8.30 -4.22
CA LEU A 20 -18.01 -7.66 -2.98
C LEU A 20 -19.52 -7.37 -2.97
N ARG A 21 -20.06 -6.85 -4.08
CA ARG A 21 -21.51 -6.61 -4.22
C ARG A 21 -22.34 -7.87 -4.08
N ARG A 22 -21.89 -8.99 -4.67
CA ARG A 22 -22.61 -10.28 -4.59
C ARG A 22 -22.78 -10.80 -3.18
N VAL A 23 -21.80 -10.53 -2.32
CA VAL A 23 -21.82 -10.95 -0.91
C VAL A 23 -22.29 -9.84 0.04
N GLN A 24 -22.78 -8.71 -0.51
CA GLN A 24 -23.16 -7.51 0.25
C GLN A 24 -22.06 -7.05 1.24
N GLY A 25 -20.80 -7.22 0.84
CA GLY A 25 -19.66 -6.91 1.67
C GLY A 25 -19.38 -5.40 1.73
N THR A 26 -18.67 -4.98 2.77
CA THR A 26 -18.39 -3.57 3.07
C THR A 26 -16.89 -3.25 3.02
N ALA A 27 -16.08 -4.12 2.41
CA ALA A 27 -14.65 -3.90 2.31
C ALA A 27 -14.33 -2.64 1.47
N TRP A 28 -13.34 -1.88 1.91
CA TRP A 28 -12.90 -0.68 1.21
C TRP A 28 -11.97 -1.06 0.04
N ILE A 29 -12.31 -0.68 -1.19
CA ILE A 29 -11.55 -1.05 -2.39
C ILE A 29 -10.57 0.09 -2.72
N ILE A 30 -9.28 -0.23 -2.78
CA ILE A 30 -8.21 0.68 -3.20
C ILE A 30 -7.70 0.22 -4.56
N GLY A 31 -7.76 1.10 -5.57
CA GLY A 31 -7.21 0.86 -6.91
C GLY A 31 -5.85 1.52 -7.08
N ASP A 32 -4.84 0.78 -7.54
CA ASP A 32 -3.53 1.36 -7.84
C ASP A 32 -3.57 2.17 -9.14
N LEU A 33 -2.99 3.36 -9.11
CA LEU A 33 -2.56 4.06 -10.32
C LEU A 33 -1.27 3.38 -10.81
N PRO A 34 -1.31 2.64 -11.93
CA PRO A 34 -0.14 1.92 -12.40
C PRO A 34 0.93 2.86 -12.94
N PHE A 35 2.13 2.31 -13.17
CA PHE A 35 3.22 3.08 -13.77
C PHE A 35 2.82 3.66 -15.13
N GLY A 36 3.11 4.93 -15.35
CA GLY A 36 2.78 5.67 -16.57
C GLY A 36 1.39 6.34 -16.56
N SER A 37 0.54 6.08 -15.57
CA SER A 37 -0.84 6.64 -15.53
C SER A 37 -0.97 7.94 -14.73
N TYR A 38 0.05 8.39 -14.02
CA TYR A 38 -0.06 9.57 -13.13
C TYR A 38 1.19 10.45 -13.09
N GLN A 39 2.29 10.00 -13.70
CA GLN A 39 3.60 10.65 -13.62
C GLN A 39 3.69 11.87 -14.54
N SER A 40 2.92 11.92 -15.63
CA SER A 40 3.06 12.99 -16.64
C SER A 40 2.49 14.32 -16.15
N SER A 41 1.35 14.28 -15.47
CA SER A 41 0.72 15.45 -14.87
C SER A 41 -0.35 15.05 -13.86
N ARG A 42 -0.72 15.99 -12.99
CA ARG A 42 -1.85 15.85 -12.07
C ARG A 42 -3.20 15.68 -12.80
N GLU A 43 -3.36 16.25 -14.00
CA GLU A 43 -4.55 16.08 -14.83
C GLU A 43 -4.67 14.63 -15.33
N GLN A 44 -3.56 14.05 -15.81
CA GLN A 44 -3.50 12.63 -16.19
C GLN A 44 -3.82 11.72 -15.00
N ALA A 45 -3.27 12.04 -13.82
CA ALA A 45 -3.53 11.29 -12.60
C ALA A 45 -5.03 11.32 -12.22
N LEU A 46 -5.67 12.49 -12.35
CA LEU A 46 -7.10 12.65 -12.10
C LEU A 46 -7.94 11.80 -13.06
N GLU A 47 -7.65 11.85 -14.36
CA GLU A 47 -8.35 11.03 -15.38
C GLU A 47 -8.23 9.54 -15.07
N SER A 48 -7.02 9.08 -14.76
CA SER A 48 -6.76 7.68 -14.39
C SER A 48 -7.45 7.29 -13.09
N ALA A 49 -7.51 8.19 -12.11
CA ALA A 49 -8.21 7.95 -10.86
C ALA A 49 -9.73 7.82 -11.08
N VAL A 50 -10.32 8.69 -11.90
CA VAL A 50 -11.74 8.62 -12.26
C VAL A 50 -12.06 7.27 -12.92
N ALA A 51 -11.22 6.77 -13.82
CA ALA A 51 -11.41 5.45 -14.43
C ALA A 51 -11.46 4.32 -13.39
N LEU A 52 -10.57 4.33 -12.39
CA LEU A 52 -10.58 3.34 -11.31
C LEU A 52 -11.80 3.48 -10.39
N LEU A 53 -12.22 4.70 -10.08
CA LEU A 53 -13.44 4.94 -9.29
C LEU A 53 -14.68 4.43 -10.02
N GLN A 54 -14.79 4.68 -11.33
CA GLN A 54 -15.87 4.15 -12.17
C GLN A 54 -15.85 2.62 -12.26
N ALA A 55 -14.66 2.01 -12.26
CA ALA A 55 -14.48 0.55 -12.15
C ALA A 55 -14.91 -0.02 -10.77
N GLY A 56 -15.09 0.83 -9.76
CA GLY A 56 -15.60 0.47 -8.44
C GLY A 56 -14.60 0.61 -7.30
N ALA A 57 -13.46 1.27 -7.50
CA ALA A 57 -12.59 1.66 -6.40
C ALA A 57 -13.24 2.77 -5.55
N HIS A 58 -12.99 2.77 -4.25
CA HIS A 58 -13.42 3.84 -3.33
C HIS A 58 -12.29 4.84 -3.06
N MET A 59 -11.05 4.46 -3.36
CA MET A 59 -9.84 5.24 -3.16
C MET A 59 -8.80 4.82 -4.20
N VAL A 60 -7.89 5.72 -4.57
CA VAL A 60 -6.74 5.39 -5.40
C VAL A 60 -5.45 5.38 -4.61
N LYS A 61 -4.48 4.54 -5.01
CA LYS A 61 -3.12 4.56 -4.47
C LYS A 61 -2.10 4.98 -5.53
N LEU A 62 -1.14 5.81 -5.13
CA LEU A 62 0.00 6.20 -5.96
C LEU A 62 1.32 6.09 -5.19
N GLU A 63 2.41 5.89 -5.93
CA GLU A 63 3.75 5.76 -5.37
C GLU A 63 4.53 7.08 -5.47
N GLY A 64 5.18 7.46 -4.37
CA GLY A 64 6.10 8.58 -4.28
C GLY A 64 5.66 9.67 -3.31
N GLY A 65 6.64 10.51 -2.94
CA GLY A 65 6.46 11.76 -2.22
C GLY A 65 7.18 12.91 -2.93
N GLY A 66 7.16 14.10 -2.34
CA GLY A 66 7.78 15.28 -2.96
C GLY A 66 6.97 15.71 -4.18
N TRP A 67 7.42 15.35 -5.38
CA TRP A 67 6.80 15.79 -6.65
C TRP A 67 5.34 15.31 -6.82
N THR A 68 4.95 14.20 -6.20
CA THR A 68 3.56 13.70 -6.21
C THR A 68 2.63 14.45 -5.26
N THR A 69 3.16 15.26 -4.33
CA THR A 69 2.37 15.94 -3.29
C THR A 69 1.31 16.88 -3.88
N GLU A 70 1.66 17.59 -4.95
CA GLU A 70 0.72 18.48 -5.64
C GLU A 70 -0.38 17.69 -6.35
N THR A 71 -0.04 16.56 -7.00
CA THR A 71 -1.02 15.62 -7.57
C THR A 71 -1.99 15.08 -6.53
N VAL A 72 -1.50 14.70 -5.35
CA VAL A 72 -2.34 14.24 -4.23
C VAL A 72 -3.31 15.34 -3.81
N ARG A 73 -2.81 16.56 -3.57
CA ARG A 73 -3.65 17.71 -3.21
C ARG A 73 -4.72 17.97 -4.27
N PHE A 74 -4.32 17.97 -5.54
CA PHE A 74 -5.21 18.21 -6.68
C PHE A 74 -6.37 17.22 -6.73
N MET A 75 -6.12 15.92 -6.51
CA MET A 75 -7.14 14.88 -6.49
C MET A 75 -8.04 14.97 -5.25
N VAL A 76 -7.46 15.18 -4.07
CA VAL A 76 -8.22 15.26 -2.81
C VAL A 76 -9.18 16.46 -2.80
N GLU A 77 -8.74 17.63 -3.28
CA GLU A 77 -9.60 18.82 -3.43
C GLU A 77 -10.78 18.60 -4.37
N ARG A 78 -10.71 17.58 -5.24
CA ARG A 78 -11.79 17.17 -6.18
C ARG A 78 -12.59 15.98 -5.67
N GLY A 79 -12.41 15.60 -4.40
CA GLY A 79 -13.20 14.57 -3.73
C GLY A 79 -12.73 13.13 -4.01
N ILE A 80 -11.52 12.93 -4.56
CA ILE A 80 -10.95 11.60 -4.71
C ILE A 80 -10.11 11.27 -3.47
N PRO A 81 -10.47 10.26 -2.67
CA PRO A 81 -9.63 9.80 -1.57
C PRO A 81 -8.33 9.21 -2.12
N VAL A 82 -7.20 9.51 -1.46
CA VAL A 82 -5.88 9.04 -1.88
C VAL A 82 -5.18 8.30 -0.74
N CYS A 83 -4.66 7.12 -1.09
CA CYS A 83 -3.65 6.39 -0.34
C CYS A 83 -2.29 6.71 -0.95
N ALA A 84 -1.40 7.38 -0.22
CA ALA A 84 -0.02 7.54 -0.68
C ALA A 84 0.79 6.27 -0.39
N HIS A 85 1.95 6.14 -1.02
CA HIS A 85 2.87 5.03 -0.79
C HIS A 85 4.32 5.54 -0.79
N LEU A 86 4.99 5.38 0.36
CA LEU A 86 6.40 5.71 0.59
C LEU A 86 7.20 4.49 1.05
N GLY A 87 8.52 4.65 1.08
CA GLY A 87 9.45 3.55 1.31
C GLY A 87 9.91 2.98 -0.02
N LEU A 88 10.01 1.66 -0.11
CA LEU A 88 10.27 1.00 -1.38
C LEU A 88 9.03 1.13 -2.27
N THR A 89 9.17 1.83 -3.40
CA THR A 89 8.11 1.99 -4.40
C THR A 89 8.39 1.07 -5.60
N PRO A 90 7.72 -0.09 -5.75
CA PRO A 90 8.05 -1.10 -6.76
C PRO A 90 7.99 -0.62 -8.21
N GLN A 91 7.26 0.46 -8.51
CA GLN A 91 7.24 1.03 -9.87
C GLN A 91 8.59 1.66 -10.25
N THR A 92 9.38 2.09 -9.28
CA THR A 92 10.71 2.72 -9.48
C THR A 92 11.86 1.79 -9.08
N VAL A 93 11.60 0.48 -8.95
CA VAL A 93 12.59 -0.52 -8.49
C VAL A 93 13.92 -0.48 -9.26
N HIS A 94 13.90 -0.15 -10.55
CA HIS A 94 15.12 -0.02 -11.35
C HIS A 94 15.95 1.20 -10.94
N ALA A 95 15.31 2.33 -10.64
CA ALA A 95 15.99 3.53 -10.13
C ALA A 95 16.54 3.29 -8.71
N LEU A 96 15.85 2.49 -7.90
CA LEU A 96 16.26 2.13 -6.54
C LEU A 96 17.37 1.05 -6.50
N GLY A 97 17.72 0.46 -7.64
CA GLY A 97 18.73 -0.61 -7.70
C GLY A 97 18.28 -1.92 -7.03
N GLY A 98 16.98 -2.22 -7.10
CA GLY A 98 16.36 -3.43 -6.57
C GLY A 98 15.52 -3.21 -5.31
N TYR A 99 15.05 -4.32 -4.74
CA TYR A 99 14.23 -4.34 -3.52
C TYR A 99 15.11 -4.12 -2.28
N ARG A 100 15.22 -2.86 -1.84
CA ARG A 100 16.07 -2.45 -0.71
C ARG A 100 15.25 -1.71 0.34
N VAL A 101 15.63 -1.90 1.61
CA VAL A 101 15.08 -1.15 2.75
C VAL A 101 15.36 0.34 2.56
N GLN A 102 14.33 1.17 2.69
CA GLN A 102 14.38 2.63 2.55
C GLN A 102 14.35 3.32 3.92
N GLY A 103 14.76 4.59 4.00
CA GLY A 103 14.72 5.34 5.27
C GLY A 103 15.84 4.98 6.26
N ARG A 104 16.99 4.49 5.77
CA ARG A 104 18.22 4.31 6.57
C ARG A 104 19.10 5.56 6.49
N GLY A 105 19.77 5.89 7.59
CA GLY A 105 20.65 7.07 7.67
C GLY A 105 19.90 8.35 7.30
N ASP A 106 20.49 9.14 6.42
CA ASP A 106 19.94 10.43 5.99
C ASP A 106 18.59 10.31 5.26
N GLY A 107 18.26 9.14 4.72
CA GLY A 107 16.97 8.87 4.07
C GLY A 107 15.77 8.92 5.03
N ALA A 108 15.99 8.81 6.34
CA ALA A 108 14.92 8.87 7.33
C ALA A 108 14.27 10.26 7.39
N ALA A 109 15.08 11.33 7.31
CA ALA A 109 14.58 12.70 7.36
C ALA A 109 13.69 13.02 6.15
N LEU A 110 14.14 12.63 4.95
CA LEU A 110 13.37 12.81 3.72
C LEU A 110 12.04 12.06 3.74
N LEU A 111 12.04 10.82 4.23
CA LEU A 111 10.81 10.02 4.32
C LEU A 111 9.79 10.67 5.27
N LYS A 112 10.25 11.25 6.39
CA LYS A 112 9.40 12.02 7.31
C LYS A 112 8.82 13.27 6.68
N GLU A 113 9.67 14.06 6.04
CA GLU A 113 9.24 15.26 5.31
C GLU A 113 8.15 14.93 4.29
N GLN A 114 8.37 13.90 3.47
CA GLN A 114 7.41 13.48 2.46
C GLN A 114 6.11 12.95 3.05
N ALA A 115 6.17 12.16 4.13
CA ALA A 115 4.98 11.64 4.80
C ALA A 115 4.09 12.78 5.34
N LEU A 116 4.71 13.76 6.01
CA LEU A 116 4.01 14.94 6.53
C LEU A 116 3.44 15.79 5.40
N ALA A 117 4.19 15.96 4.30
CA ALA A 117 3.72 16.71 3.14
C ALA A 117 2.50 16.04 2.47
N LEU A 118 2.50 14.71 2.38
CA LEU A 118 1.37 13.93 1.83
C LEU A 118 0.13 14.00 2.72
N GLU A 119 0.28 13.93 4.05
CA GLU A 119 -0.83 14.17 4.98
C GLU A 119 -1.36 15.61 4.83
N ALA A 120 -0.48 16.61 4.74
CA ALA A 120 -0.86 18.01 4.54
C ALA A 120 -1.51 18.27 3.16
N ALA A 121 -1.27 17.40 2.18
CA ALA A 121 -1.96 17.37 0.90
C ALA A 121 -3.34 16.69 0.98
N GLY A 122 -3.64 16.01 2.09
CA GLY A 122 -4.93 15.38 2.35
C GLY A 122 -4.99 13.89 2.07
N ALA A 123 -3.84 13.21 1.87
CA ALA A 123 -3.81 11.75 1.84
C ALA A 123 -4.42 11.19 3.14
N SER A 124 -5.34 10.24 3.00
CA SER A 124 -6.06 9.65 4.15
C SER A 124 -5.43 8.34 4.62
N MET A 125 -4.62 7.71 3.76
CA MET A 125 -3.83 6.52 4.08
C MET A 125 -2.42 6.65 3.51
N LEU A 126 -1.45 6.00 4.16
CA LEU A 126 -0.06 5.96 3.73
C LEU A 126 0.48 4.54 3.87
N VAL A 127 0.77 3.88 2.75
CA VAL A 127 1.54 2.64 2.76
C VAL A 127 3.01 2.97 3.04
N LEU A 128 3.61 2.23 3.97
CA LEU A 128 5.04 2.20 4.25
C LEU A 128 5.59 0.83 3.89
N GLU A 129 6.36 0.73 2.81
CA GLU A 129 6.94 -0.53 2.33
C GLU A 129 8.45 -0.58 2.59
N MET A 130 8.91 -1.66 3.24
CA MET A 130 10.33 -1.88 3.56
C MET A 130 11.00 -0.68 4.25
N VAL A 131 10.39 -0.21 5.34
CA VAL A 131 10.87 0.91 6.18
C VAL A 131 11.28 0.37 7.56
N PRO A 132 12.37 0.85 8.19
CA PRO A 132 12.74 0.45 9.55
C PRO A 132 11.58 0.61 10.53
N ALA A 133 11.36 -0.39 11.39
CA ALA A 133 10.20 -0.45 12.26
C ALA A 133 10.09 0.77 13.21
N ALA A 134 11.23 1.23 13.73
CA ALA A 134 11.29 2.41 14.59
C ALA A 134 10.81 3.68 13.85
N LEU A 135 11.19 3.85 12.59
CA LEU A 135 10.80 5.00 11.77
C LEU A 135 9.31 4.93 11.41
N ALA A 136 8.82 3.76 11.02
CA ALA A 136 7.41 3.57 10.72
C ALA A 136 6.50 3.81 11.94
N GLY A 137 6.91 3.34 13.12
CA GLY A 137 6.20 3.62 14.37
C GLY A 137 6.23 5.11 14.75
N GLU A 138 7.37 5.79 14.54
CA GLU A 138 7.45 7.23 14.74
C GLU A 138 6.47 8.00 13.83
N LEU A 139 6.44 7.67 12.53
CA LEU A 139 5.51 8.27 11.58
C LEU A 139 4.05 8.02 11.95
N THR A 140 3.74 6.80 12.36
CA THR A 140 2.38 6.44 12.79
C THR A 140 1.90 7.28 13.97
N ARG A 141 2.79 7.68 14.88
CA ARG A 141 2.46 8.58 15.99
C ARG A 141 2.39 10.05 15.60
N GLN A 142 3.11 10.47 14.56
CA GLN A 142 3.13 11.86 14.10
C GLN A 142 1.96 12.20 13.18
N LEU A 143 1.55 11.26 12.32
CA LEU A 143 0.45 11.45 11.38
C LEU A 143 -0.88 11.36 12.13
N SER A 144 -1.62 12.47 12.13
CA SER A 144 -2.84 12.64 12.92
C SER A 144 -4.13 12.34 12.16
N ARG A 145 -4.07 12.36 10.82
CA ARG A 145 -5.22 12.20 9.90
C ARG A 145 -5.00 11.10 8.87
N CYS A 146 -3.74 10.71 8.65
CA CYS A 146 -3.37 9.71 7.66
C CYS A 146 -3.02 8.37 8.33
N ALA A 147 -3.84 7.33 8.10
CA ALA A 147 -3.59 6.01 8.67
C ALA A 147 -2.43 5.30 7.95
N THR A 148 -1.43 4.84 8.71
CA THR A 148 -0.29 4.11 8.14
C THR A 148 -0.60 2.62 7.95
N ILE A 149 -0.23 2.07 6.79
CA ILE A 149 -0.38 0.65 6.48
C ILE A 149 1.01 0.08 6.18
N GLY A 150 1.46 -0.87 6.99
CA GLY A 150 2.79 -1.45 6.87
C GLY A 150 2.84 -2.66 5.94
N ILE A 151 3.92 -2.77 5.18
CA ILE A 151 4.36 -4.01 4.54
C ILE A 151 5.88 -4.10 4.66
N GLY A 152 6.34 -4.92 5.62
CA GLY A 152 7.73 -4.87 6.04
C GLY A 152 8.11 -3.53 6.71
N ALA A 153 7.19 -2.97 7.48
CA ALA A 153 7.41 -1.74 8.26
C ALA A 153 7.27 -1.96 9.77
N GLY A 154 7.30 -3.23 10.22
CA GLY A 154 7.07 -3.58 11.62
C GLY A 154 5.60 -3.47 12.07
N PRO A 155 5.31 -3.80 13.34
CA PRO A 155 3.94 -3.89 13.85
C PRO A 155 3.35 -2.54 14.28
N GLU A 156 4.17 -1.50 14.36
CA GLU A 156 3.80 -0.20 14.92
C GLU A 156 3.00 0.70 13.94
N THR A 157 2.67 0.21 12.74
CA THR A 157 1.75 0.88 11.81
C THR A 157 0.29 0.63 12.18
N ALA A 158 -0.63 1.52 11.78
CA ALA A 158 -2.04 1.42 12.12
C ALA A 158 -2.74 0.18 11.52
N GLY A 159 -2.20 -0.35 10.42
CA GLY A 159 -2.62 -1.61 9.82
C GLY A 159 -1.49 -2.28 9.05
N GLN A 160 -1.79 -3.38 8.38
CA GLN A 160 -0.84 -4.19 7.61
C GLN A 160 -1.41 -4.54 6.25
N VAL A 161 -0.55 -4.80 5.27
CA VAL A 161 -0.92 -5.35 3.96
C VAL A 161 0.07 -6.43 3.52
N LEU A 162 -0.42 -7.47 2.85
CA LEU A 162 0.37 -8.49 2.18
C LEU A 162 -0.22 -8.78 0.80
N VAL A 163 0.63 -9.24 -0.12
CA VAL A 163 0.17 -9.82 -1.38
C VAL A 163 -0.51 -11.15 -1.08
N LEU A 164 -1.73 -11.35 -1.61
CA LEU A 164 -2.53 -12.56 -1.38
C LEU A 164 -1.77 -13.85 -1.72
N HIS A 165 -1.05 -13.87 -2.83
CA HIS A 165 -0.30 -15.05 -3.26
C HIS A 165 0.84 -15.39 -2.29
N ASP A 166 1.57 -14.38 -1.81
CA ASP A 166 2.69 -14.58 -0.89
C ASP A 166 2.22 -15.13 0.46
N MET A 167 1.15 -14.56 1.01
CA MET A 167 0.60 -14.98 2.31
C MET A 167 -0.13 -16.33 2.25
N LEU A 168 -0.43 -16.84 1.06
CA LEU A 168 -0.95 -18.20 0.82
C LEU A 168 0.13 -19.20 0.38
N GLY A 169 1.40 -18.79 0.27
CA GLY A 169 2.48 -19.68 -0.16
C GLY A 169 2.49 -19.99 -1.66
N ILE A 170 1.80 -19.19 -2.49
CA ILE A 170 1.71 -19.37 -3.93
C ILE A 170 2.85 -18.63 -4.63
N HIS A 171 4.05 -19.20 -4.58
CA HIS A 171 5.23 -18.64 -5.24
C HIS A 171 6.24 -19.72 -5.65
N LEU A 172 7.06 -19.43 -6.66
CA LEU A 172 8.08 -20.36 -7.18
C LEU A 172 9.47 -20.18 -6.53
N GLY A 173 9.61 -19.25 -5.58
CA GLY A 173 10.91 -18.82 -5.07
C GLY A 173 10.93 -18.56 -3.57
N LYS A 174 11.98 -17.88 -3.11
CA LYS A 174 12.12 -17.52 -1.70
C LYS A 174 11.10 -16.44 -1.34
N THR A 175 10.29 -16.71 -0.32
CA THR A 175 9.35 -15.74 0.25
C THR A 175 10.12 -14.53 0.81
N PRO A 176 9.66 -13.28 0.56
CA PRO A 176 10.28 -12.12 1.17
C PRO A 176 10.28 -12.19 2.70
N LYS A 177 11.32 -11.65 3.36
CA LYS A 177 11.50 -11.72 4.82
C LYS A 177 10.27 -11.26 5.61
N PHE A 178 9.58 -10.24 5.12
CA PHE A 178 8.44 -9.60 5.80
C PHE A 178 7.12 -10.37 5.67
N VAL A 179 7.10 -11.48 4.93
CA VAL A 179 5.90 -12.28 4.68
C VAL A 179 5.84 -13.45 5.66
N ARG A 180 4.64 -13.73 6.16
CA ARG A 180 4.29 -15.00 6.79
C ARG A 180 3.36 -15.77 5.86
N ASN A 181 3.63 -17.05 5.65
CA ASN A 181 2.67 -17.96 5.01
C ASN A 181 1.60 -18.35 6.04
N PHE A 182 0.38 -17.89 5.84
CA PHE A 182 -0.77 -18.19 6.69
C PHE A 182 -1.53 -19.45 6.24
N MET A 183 -1.17 -20.02 5.09
CA MET A 183 -1.70 -21.32 4.67
C MET A 183 -1.06 -22.48 5.44
N ASP A 184 0.16 -22.30 5.96
CA ASP A 184 0.84 -23.32 6.75
C ASP A 184 0.05 -23.63 8.03
N GLY A 185 -0.42 -24.87 8.14
CA GLY A 185 -1.27 -25.33 9.24
C GLY A 185 -2.74 -24.91 9.14
N ALA A 186 -3.14 -24.14 8.13
CA ALA A 186 -4.54 -23.79 7.90
C ALA A 186 -5.29 -24.92 7.19
N GLY A 187 -6.53 -25.21 7.62
CA GLY A 187 -7.38 -26.22 6.98
C GLY A 187 -8.08 -25.74 5.69
N SER A 188 -8.00 -24.45 5.35
CA SER A 188 -8.59 -23.85 4.14
C SER A 188 -8.06 -22.44 3.88
N VAL A 189 -8.27 -21.93 2.66
CA VAL A 189 -7.97 -20.52 2.31
C VAL A 189 -8.73 -19.55 3.21
N GLN A 190 -10.00 -19.83 3.53
CA GLN A 190 -10.78 -18.99 4.45
C GLN A 190 -10.15 -18.94 5.84
N ALA A 191 -9.68 -20.09 6.36
CA ALA A 191 -9.01 -20.15 7.65
C ALA A 191 -7.67 -19.38 7.63
N ALA A 192 -6.90 -19.45 6.54
CA ALA A 192 -5.66 -18.68 6.37
C ALA A 192 -5.93 -17.16 6.39
N LEU A 193 -6.95 -16.69 5.66
CA LEU A 193 -7.36 -15.28 5.65
C LEU A 193 -7.82 -14.80 7.03
N GLN A 194 -8.60 -15.63 7.75
CA GLN A 194 -9.02 -15.33 9.13
C GLN A 194 -7.84 -15.30 10.10
N ALA A 195 -6.88 -16.20 9.95
CA ALA A 195 -5.67 -16.24 10.76
C ALA A 195 -4.81 -14.97 10.56
N TYR A 196 -4.68 -14.49 9.32
CA TYR A 196 -4.02 -13.21 9.04
C TYR A 196 -4.72 -12.03 9.72
N VAL A 197 -6.04 -11.92 9.55
CA VAL A 197 -6.82 -10.84 10.19
C VAL A 197 -6.68 -10.87 11.71
N ARG A 198 -6.73 -12.06 12.33
CA ARG A 198 -6.52 -12.22 13.77
C ARG A 198 -5.12 -11.77 14.17
N ALA A 199 -4.09 -12.27 13.49
CA ALA A 199 -2.70 -11.99 13.83
C ALA A 199 -2.33 -10.50 13.69
N VAL A 200 -2.91 -9.80 12.72
CA VAL A 200 -2.75 -8.33 12.61
C VAL A 200 -3.43 -7.63 13.79
N LYS A 201 -4.65 -8.02 14.14
CA LYS A 201 -5.45 -7.36 15.19
C LYS A 201 -4.95 -7.63 16.61
N ASP A 202 -4.36 -8.80 16.86
CA ASP A 202 -3.79 -9.15 18.17
C ASP A 202 -2.29 -8.78 18.29
N GLY A 203 -1.69 -8.23 17.22
CA GLY A 203 -0.30 -7.78 17.20
C GLY A 203 0.72 -8.91 17.07
N THR A 204 0.31 -10.15 16.83
CA THR A 204 1.24 -11.28 16.61
C THR A 204 1.81 -11.32 15.19
N PHE A 205 1.27 -10.51 14.26
CA PHE A 205 1.84 -10.26 12.95
C PHE A 205 1.84 -8.75 12.62
N PRO A 206 2.96 -8.20 12.11
CA PRO A 206 4.25 -8.86 11.87
C PRO A 206 5.05 -9.12 13.16
N ASP A 207 5.66 -10.30 13.27
CA ASP A 207 6.63 -10.61 14.33
C ASP A 207 7.93 -9.78 14.11
N PRO A 208 8.32 -8.89 15.04
CA PRO A 208 9.52 -8.06 14.90
C PRO A 208 10.83 -8.84 14.70
N ALA A 209 10.96 -10.03 15.30
CA ALA A 209 12.17 -10.83 15.21
C ALA A 209 12.35 -11.45 13.81
N LEU A 210 11.24 -11.72 13.13
CA LEU A 210 11.23 -12.45 11.86
C LEU A 210 11.01 -11.52 10.65
N HIS A 211 10.10 -10.55 10.77
CA HIS A 211 9.52 -9.82 9.63
C HIS A 211 9.92 -8.34 9.55
N ALA A 212 10.67 -7.80 10.51
CA ALA A 212 11.04 -6.38 10.56
C ALA A 212 12.53 -6.11 10.26
N TRP A 213 12.85 -4.84 10.05
CA TRP A 213 14.22 -4.30 9.90
C TRP A 213 14.48 -3.13 10.83
#